data_AF-S4Y7J2-F1
#
_entry.id   AF-S4Y7J2-F1
#
_cell.length_a   1.000
_cell.length_b   1.000
_cell.length_c   1.000
_cell.angle_alpha   90.00
_cell.angle_beta   90.00
_cell.angle_gamma   90.00
#
_symmetry.space_group_name_H-M   'P 1'
#
loop_
_entity.id
_entity.type
_entity.pdbx_description
1 polymer ?
#
loop_
_entity_poly.entity_id
_entity_poly.type
_entity_poly.pdbx_seq_one_letter_code
_entity_poly.pdbx_strand_id
1 'polypeptide(L)' 'MGKVDHLRAAELSEEVTEEVGQLMDYTLPPGIFCKGFAIQTDAAFKSKYKGLGASVTNP' A
#
# COMPACT_ATOMS: atom_id res chain seq x y z
N MET A 1 17.57 -0.71 7.64
CA MET A 1 16.10 -0.77 7.70
C MET A 1 15.71 -1.70 8.84
N GLY A 2 14.90 -1.23 9.79
CA GLY A 2 14.40 -2.07 10.88
C GLY A 2 13.39 -3.08 10.34
N LYS A 3 13.51 -4.34 10.75
CA LYS A 3 12.55 -5.38 10.37
C LYS A 3 11.21 -5.07 11.03
N VAL A 4 10.14 -5.08 10.24
CA VAL A 4 8.77 -4.92 10.73
C VAL A 4 8.15 -6.31 10.84
N ASP A 5 7.43 -6.56 11.92
CA ASP A 5 6.66 -7.79 12.07
C ASP A 5 5.61 -7.92 10.96
N HIS A 6 5.33 -9.15 10.53
CA HIS A 6 4.38 -9.45 9.46
C HIS A 6 2.96 -8.94 9.73
N LEU A 7 2.46 -9.01 10.98
CA LEU A 7 1.15 -8.46 11.34
C LEU A 7 1.18 -6.95 11.21
N ARG A 8 2.25 -6.33 11.69
CA ARG A 8 2.41 -4.88 11.56
C ARG A 8 2.51 -4.44 10.10
N ALA A 9 3.14 -5.22 9.23
CA ALA A 9 3.19 -4.94 7.80
C ALA A 9 1.81 -5.05 7.13
N ALA A 10 0.97 -5.99 7.56
CA ALA A 10 -0.39 -6.13 7.08
C ALA A 10 -1.27 -4.94 7.49
N GLU A 11 -1.21 -4.53 8.76
CA GLU A 11 -1.93 -3.36 9.28
C GLU A 11 -1.58 -2.06 8.51
N LEU A 12 -0.28 -1.84 8.25
CA LEU A 12 0.18 -0.66 7.50
C LEU A 12 -0.28 -0.70 6.04
N SER A 13 -0.40 -1.91 5.48
CA SER A 13 -0.89 -2.09 4.12
C SER A 13 -2.40 -1.82 4.05
N GLU A 14 -3.17 -2.37 4.98
CA GLU A 14 -4.61 -2.12 5.13
C GLU A 14 -4.89 -0.61 5.24
N GLU A 15 -4.26 0.07 6.19
CA GLU A 15 -4.42 1.52 6.43
C GLU A 15 -4.21 2.33 5.14
N VAL A 16 -3.14 2.06 4.38
CA VAL A 16 -2.84 2.79 3.14
C VAL A 16 -3.80 2.43 2.01
N THR A 17 -4.15 1.14 1.88
CA THR A 17 -5.07 0.70 0.83
C THR A 17 -6.49 1.21 1.03
N GLU A 18 -6.95 1.33 2.28
CA GLU A 18 -8.24 1.94 2.61
C GLU A 18 -8.25 3.43 2.31
N GLU A 19 -7.21 4.16 2.74
CA GLU A 19 -7.07 5.60 2.47
C GLU A 19 -7.08 5.90 0.97
N VAL A 20 -6.31 5.15 0.18
CA VAL A 20 -6.29 5.31 -1.28
C VAL A 20 -7.63 4.88 -1.89
N GLY A 21 -8.20 3.75 -1.44
CA GLY A 21 -9.48 3.23 -1.93
C GLY A 21 -10.62 4.23 -1.80
N GLN A 22 -10.69 4.97 -0.67
CA GLN A 22 -11.70 6.01 -0.45
C GLN A 22 -11.64 7.16 -1.47
N LEU A 23 -10.49 7.37 -2.11
CA LEU A 23 -10.28 8.44 -3.10
C LEU A 23 -10.40 7.95 -4.55
N MET A 24 -10.61 6.65 -4.76
CA MET A 24 -10.68 6.05 -6.09
C MET A 24 -12.06 6.23 -6.75
N ASP A 25 -12.02 6.40 -8.07
CA ASP A 25 -13.22 6.29 -8.91
C ASP A 25 -13.47 4.82 -9.27
N TYR A 26 -14.47 4.23 -8.61
CA TYR A 26 -14.89 2.84 -8.82
C TYR A 26 -15.65 2.60 -10.14
N THR A 27 -15.95 3.66 -10.90
CA THR A 27 -16.59 3.53 -12.22
C THR A 27 -15.58 3.23 -13.34
N LEU A 28 -14.28 3.36 -13.06
CA LEU A 28 -13.21 3.09 -14.02
C LEU A 28 -13.20 1.62 -14.45
N PRO A 29 -12.82 1.32 -15.72
CA PRO A 29 -12.58 -0.04 -16.17
C PRO A 29 -11.57 -0.75 -15.25
N PRO A 30 -11.77 -2.04 -14.92
CA PRO A 30 -10.96 -2.74 -13.92
C PRO A 30 -9.45 -2.65 -14.16
N GLY A 31 -9.00 -2.72 -15.41
CA GLY A 31 -7.57 -2.61 -15.74
C GLY A 31 -6.98 -1.23 -15.47
N ILE A 32 -7.77 -0.16 -15.63
CA ILE A 32 -7.35 1.21 -15.32
C ILE A 32 -7.38 1.43 -13.82
N PHE A 33 -8.47 1.00 -13.17
CA PHE A 33 -8.63 1.04 -11.72
C PHE A 33 -7.44 0.38 -11.01
N CYS A 34 -7.14 -0.88 -11.32
CA CYS A 34 -6.08 -1.64 -10.64
C CYS A 34 -4.70 -1.00 -10.83
N LYS A 35 -4.38 -0.51 -12.03
CA LYS A 35 -3.10 0.18 -12.29
C LYS A 35 -3.00 1.48 -11.48
N GLY A 36 -4.06 2.29 -11.48
CA GLY A 36 -4.10 3.54 -10.73
C GLY A 36 -4.02 3.31 -9.22
N PHE A 37 -4.76 2.33 -8.72
CA PHE A 37 -4.75 1.95 -7.32
C PHE A 37 -3.37 1.50 -6.85
N ALA A 38 -2.68 0.64 -7.61
CA ALA A 38 -1.35 0.15 -7.26
C ALA A 38 -0.31 1.28 -7.20
N ILE A 39 -0.32 2.19 -8.18
CA ILE A 39 0.61 3.34 -8.23
C ILE A 39 0.37 4.27 -7.04
N GLN A 40 -0.89 4.60 -6.75
CA GLN A 40 -1.24 5.51 -5.66
C GLN A 40 -0.95 4.89 -4.30
N THR A 41 -1.23 3.60 -4.12
CA THR A 41 -0.93 2.86 -2.88
C THR A 41 0.57 2.85 -2.59
N ASP A 42 1.41 2.55 -3.58
CA ASP A 42 2.87 2.57 -3.43
C ASP A 42 3.40 3.99 -3.09
N ALA A 43 2.88 5.02 -3.77
CA ALA A 43 3.24 6.41 -3.50
C ALA A 43 2.82 6.85 -2.09
N ALA A 44 1.59 6.52 -1.67
CA ALA A 44 1.06 6.84 -0.36
C ALA A 44 1.86 6.12 0.74
N PHE A 45 2.17 4.84 0.56
CA PHE A 45 2.99 4.07 1.48
C PHE A 45 4.37 4.71 1.67
N LYS A 46 5.07 5.02 0.58
CA LYS A 46 6.40 5.65 0.61
C LYS A 46 6.39 7.05 1.25
N SER A 47 5.31 7.80 1.03
CA SER A 47 5.14 9.15 1.60
C SER A 47 4.88 9.10 3.12
N LYS A 48 3.98 8.20 3.54
CA LYS A 48 3.51 8.07 4.93
C LYS A 48 4.53 7.37 5.82
N TYR A 49 5.20 6.34 5.31
CA TYR A 49 6.14 5.51 6.05
C TYR A 49 7.58 5.67 5.54
N LYS A 50 8.12 6.89 5.65
CA LYS A 50 9.48 7.19 5.21
C LYS A 50 10.51 6.32 5.94
N GLY A 51 11.34 5.61 5.17
CA GLY A 51 12.40 4.74 5.70
C GLY A 51 11.95 3.30 6.03
N LEU A 52 10.67 2.99 5.88
CA LEU A 52 10.12 1.65 5.92
C LEU A 52 10.09 1.07 4.51
N GLY A 53 10.82 -0.04 4.31
CA GLY A 53 10.74 -0.88 3.13
C GLY A 53 10.42 -2.30 3.59
N ALA A 54 9.26 -2.83 3.20
CA ALA A 54 8.91 -4.20 3.50
C ALA A 54 9.77 -5.13 2.64
N SER A 55 10.77 -5.77 3.24
CA SER A 55 11.46 -6.90 2.63
C SER A 55 11.04 -8.14 3.42
N VAL A 56 10.25 -9.00 2.78
CA VAL A 56 9.84 -10.28 3.36
C VAL A 56 11.05 -11.21 3.34
N THR A 57 11.63 -11.50 4.50
CA THR A 57 12.52 -12.64 4.64
C THR A 57 11.69 -13.82 5.11
N ASN A 58 11.52 -14.84 4.26
CA ASN A 58 11.06 -16.15 4.71
C ASN A 58 11.96 -16.62 5.87
N PRO A 59 11.39 -17.19 6.96
CA PRO A 59 12.18 -17.82 8.01
C PRO A 59 12.92 -19.07 7.50
#